data_AF-A0A6C7TKY3-F1
#
_entry.id   AF-A0A6C7TKY3-F1
#
_cell.length_a   1.000
_cell.length_b   1.000
_cell.length_c   1.000
_cell.angle_alpha   90.00
_cell.angle_beta   90.00
_cell.angle_gamma   90.00
#
_symmetry.space_group_name_H-M   'P 1'
#
loop_
_entity.id
_entity.type
_entity.pdbx_description
1 polymer ?
#
loop_
_entity_poly.entity_id
_entity_poly.type
_entity_poly.pdbx_seq_one_letter_code
_entity_poly.pdbx_strand_id
1 'polypeptide(L)'
;MNIYRKWIVKTLSIPIIFIVFYAISMYIYDPFQFFHKAWFRDISFQSDMRAQAIGIIKHYGDFNSVILGSSLLKNTSAKEANEKLKGEWRNLSMLGSYFSERKVLLDYLFKHKNIDNIIYSLDGYSLVNPKDNIDMSFKSFYYQDSLLPYIKFYINRHFFFCLLRFSNSKDCVGEKPNQAIHTPKIKRWFYGTQFEYIK
;
A
#
# COMPACT_ATOMS: atom_id res chain seq x y z
N MET A 1 43.20 -9.87 18.95
CA MET A 1 42.49 -10.40 17.77
C MET A 1 43.42 -10.35 16.56
N ASN A 2 43.71 -11.51 15.94
CA ASN A 2 44.70 -11.68 14.86
C ASN A 2 44.40 -10.75 13.65
N ILE A 3 45.42 -10.26 12.94
CA ILE A 3 45.29 -9.29 11.83
C ILE A 3 44.30 -9.80 10.77
N TYR A 4 44.37 -11.09 10.44
CA TYR A 4 43.46 -11.75 9.51
C TYR A 4 42.00 -11.72 9.98
N ARG A 5 41.74 -11.92 11.27
CA ARG A 5 40.40 -11.88 11.85
C ARG A 5 39.81 -10.46 11.81
N LYS A 6 40.63 -9.43 12.04
CA LYS A 6 40.21 -8.02 11.88
C LYS A 6 39.88 -7.67 10.43
N TRP A 7 40.67 -8.18 9.48
CA TRP A 7 40.46 -7.96 8.05
C TRP A 7 39.17 -8.62 7.56
N ILE A 8 38.93 -9.88 7.91
CA ILE A 8 37.69 -10.61 7.58
C ILE A 8 36.46 -9.87 8.12
N VAL A 9 36.48 -9.47 9.39
CA VAL A 9 35.35 -8.73 10.00
C VAL A 9 35.10 -7.42 9.27
N LYS A 10 36.14 -6.64 8.93
CA LYS A 10 35.97 -5.39 8.17
C LYS A 10 35.36 -5.64 6.78
N THR A 11 35.88 -6.62 6.04
CA THR A 11 35.38 -6.94 4.70
C THR A 11 33.92 -7.39 4.72
N LEU A 12 33.51 -8.20 5.71
CA LEU A 12 32.11 -8.62 5.87
C LEU A 12 31.20 -7.49 6.40
N SER A 13 31.74 -6.53 7.16
CA SER A 13 30.94 -5.43 7.72
C SER A 13 30.53 -4.39 6.66
N ILE A 14 31.39 -4.13 5.66
CA ILE A 14 31.13 -3.15 4.59
C ILE A 14 29.79 -3.42 3.86
N PRO A 15 29.51 -4.62 3.30
CA PRO A 15 28.25 -4.86 2.61
C PRO A 15 27.04 -4.78 3.54
N ILE A 16 27.19 -5.17 4.81
CA ILE A 16 26.11 -5.07 5.81
C ILE A 16 25.74 -3.60 6.03
N ILE A 17 26.72 -2.70 6.13
CA ILE A 17 26.47 -1.26 6.27
C ILE A 17 25.68 -0.73 5.07
N PHE A 18 26.05 -1.12 3.84
CA PHE A 18 25.31 -0.72 2.64
C PHE A 18 23.87 -1.25 2.61
N ILE A 19 23.66 -2.51 3.01
CA ILE A 19 22.32 -3.12 3.09
C ILE A 19 21.45 -2.38 4.12
N VAL A 20 22.01 -2.12 5.30
CA VAL A 20 21.30 -1.39 6.36
C VAL A 20 20.99 0.04 5.92
N PHE A 21 21.95 0.74 5.31
CA PHE A 21 21.74 2.08 4.78
C PHE A 21 20.66 2.12 3.69
N TYR A 22 20.66 1.16 2.77
CA TYR A 22 19.63 1.02 1.75
C TYR A 22 18.25 0.76 2.37
N ALA A 23 18.16 -0.17 3.32
CA ALA A 23 16.92 -0.49 4.01
C ALA A 23 16.34 0.73 4.75
N ILE A 24 17.18 1.52 5.44
CA ILE A 24 16.76 2.75 6.12
C ILE A 24 16.30 3.80 5.11
N SER A 25 17.05 3.98 4.03
CA SER A 25 16.69 4.95 2.98
C SER A 25 15.37 4.58 2.29
N MET A 26 15.15 3.28 2.04
CA MET A 26 13.88 2.78 1.52
C MET A 26 12.74 2.87 2.51
N TYR A 27 13.03 2.63 3.79
CA TYR A 27 12.07 2.89 4.85
C TYR A 27 11.61 4.35 4.79
N ILE A 28 12.52 5.33 4.70
CA ILE A 28 12.15 6.76 4.63
C ILE A 28 11.40 7.12 3.34
N TYR A 29 11.79 6.55 2.20
CA TYR A 29 11.22 6.91 0.90
C TYR A 29 9.84 6.27 0.64
N ASP A 30 9.64 5.03 1.08
CA ASP A 30 8.38 4.28 1.15
C ASP A 30 7.34 4.62 0.04
N PRO A 31 7.59 4.26 -1.23
CA PRO A 31 6.71 4.62 -2.34
C PRO A 31 5.29 4.03 -2.22
N PHE A 32 5.15 2.83 -1.66
CA PHE A 32 3.84 2.17 -1.44
C PHE A 32 3.25 2.44 -0.06
N GLN A 33 3.96 3.18 0.81
CA GLN A 33 3.51 3.53 2.15
C GLN A 33 3.27 2.28 3.02
N PHE A 34 4.14 1.28 2.93
CA PHE A 34 4.04 0.08 3.78
C PHE A 34 4.32 0.39 5.24
N PHE A 35 5.24 1.30 5.50
CA PHE A 35 5.79 1.61 6.82
C PHE A 35 5.17 2.85 7.44
N HIS A 36 4.89 3.87 6.62
CA HIS A 36 4.29 5.12 7.09
C HIS A 36 3.54 5.85 5.97
N LYS A 37 2.79 6.89 6.36
CA LYS A 37 2.24 7.85 5.40
C LYS A 37 3.36 8.51 4.58
N ALA A 38 3.00 9.05 3.41
CA ALA A 38 3.90 9.82 2.56
C ALA A 38 4.63 10.91 3.37
N TRP A 39 5.95 10.79 3.46
CA TRP A 39 6.84 11.79 4.02
C TRP A 39 7.48 12.61 2.92
N PHE A 40 7.64 13.91 3.16
CA PHE A 40 8.31 14.85 2.23
C PHE A 40 7.76 14.90 0.80
N ARG A 41 6.56 14.34 0.56
CA ARG A 41 5.85 14.40 -0.72
C ARG A 41 4.34 14.46 -0.51
N ASP A 42 3.62 14.86 -1.57
CA ASP A 42 2.16 14.78 -1.58
C ASP A 42 1.68 13.33 -1.51
N ILE A 43 0.51 13.12 -0.90
CA ILE A 43 -0.14 11.81 -0.89
C ILE A 43 -0.37 11.37 -2.33
N SER A 44 0.15 10.21 -2.65
CA SER A 44 0.12 9.57 -3.96
C SER A 44 0.05 8.06 -3.75
N PHE A 45 -0.60 7.37 -4.66
CA PHE A 45 -0.83 5.93 -4.59
C PHE A 45 -0.52 5.30 -5.93
N GLN A 46 0.14 4.15 -5.86
CA GLN A 46 0.43 3.33 -7.01
C GLN A 46 -0.84 2.72 -7.59
N SER A 47 -0.84 2.50 -8.90
CA SER A 47 -2.03 1.99 -9.61
C SER A 47 -2.32 0.51 -9.30
N ASP A 48 -1.30 -0.23 -8.85
CA ASP A 48 -1.43 -1.64 -8.46
C ASP A 48 -1.88 -1.77 -6.99
N MET A 49 -3.19 -1.95 -6.83
CA MET A 49 -3.83 -2.14 -5.53
C MET A 49 -3.43 -3.42 -4.81
N ARG A 50 -2.85 -4.40 -5.51
CA ARG A 50 -2.37 -5.64 -4.88
C ARG A 50 -1.38 -5.38 -3.77
N ALA A 51 -0.46 -4.44 -4.01
CA ALA A 51 0.52 -3.99 -3.03
C ALA A 51 0.02 -2.72 -2.32
N GLN A 52 -0.50 -1.75 -3.08
CA GLN A 52 -0.82 -0.42 -2.55
C GLN A 52 -1.92 -0.43 -1.48
N ALA A 53 -2.85 -1.39 -1.51
CA ALA A 53 -3.90 -1.51 -0.50
C ALA A 53 -3.34 -1.72 0.92
N ILE A 54 -2.17 -2.34 1.06
CA ILE A 54 -1.52 -2.56 2.37
C ILE A 54 -1.28 -1.23 3.08
N GLY A 55 -0.66 -0.27 2.38
CA GLY A 55 -0.37 1.04 2.94
C GLY A 55 -1.63 1.85 3.24
N ILE A 56 -2.65 1.74 2.38
CA ILE A 56 -3.95 2.39 2.60
C ILE A 56 -4.61 1.85 3.87
N ILE A 57 -4.69 0.53 4.02
CA ILE A 57 -5.30 -0.14 5.17
C ILE A 57 -4.56 0.21 6.46
N LYS A 58 -3.22 0.19 6.45
CA LYS A 58 -2.41 0.45 7.65
C LYS A 58 -2.43 1.91 8.10
N HIS A 59 -2.33 2.83 7.15
CA HIS A 59 -1.97 4.22 7.48
C HIS A 59 -3.04 5.23 7.11
N TYR A 60 -3.89 4.99 6.11
CA TYR A 60 -4.78 6.02 5.57
C TYR A 60 -6.22 5.92 6.08
N GLY A 61 -6.39 6.41 7.31
CA GLY A 61 -7.66 6.83 7.92
C GLY A 61 -8.54 5.70 8.45
N ASP A 62 -9.55 6.09 9.23
CA ASP A 62 -10.60 5.21 9.74
C ASP A 62 -11.71 5.15 8.71
N PHE A 63 -11.66 4.11 7.88
CA PHE A 63 -12.73 3.77 6.97
C PHE A 63 -13.35 2.46 7.44
N ASN A 64 -14.68 2.39 7.36
CA ASN A 64 -15.47 1.24 7.75
C ASN A 64 -16.23 0.64 6.57
N SER A 65 -16.07 1.20 5.36
CA SER A 65 -16.71 0.70 4.16
C SER A 65 -15.72 0.58 3.00
N VAL A 66 -15.84 -0.47 2.19
CA VAL A 66 -14.89 -0.74 1.08
C VAL A 66 -15.61 -1.10 -0.22
N ILE A 67 -15.11 -0.57 -1.33
CA ILE A 67 -15.44 -1.03 -2.67
C ILE A 67 -14.33 -1.99 -3.12
N LEU A 68 -14.67 -3.24 -3.42
CA LEU A 68 -13.71 -4.26 -3.79
C LEU A 68 -14.21 -5.09 -4.98
N GLY A 69 -13.46 -5.05 -6.08
CA GLY A 69 -13.76 -5.84 -7.26
C GLY A 69 -12.58 -5.97 -8.22
N SER A 70 -12.90 -6.37 -9.45
CA SER A 70 -11.96 -6.47 -10.57
C SER A 70 -11.67 -5.09 -11.17
N SER A 71 -11.22 -5.07 -12.43
CA SER A 71 -11.24 -3.89 -13.28
C SER A 71 -12.63 -3.24 -13.39
N LEU A 72 -13.72 -3.99 -13.20
CA LEU A 72 -15.09 -3.46 -13.28
C LEU A 72 -15.38 -2.41 -12.21
N LEU A 73 -14.80 -2.55 -11.01
CA LEU A 73 -14.99 -1.59 -9.92
C LEU A 73 -13.81 -0.64 -9.72
N LYS A 74 -12.71 -0.78 -10.46
CA LYS A 74 -11.50 0.05 -10.24
C LYS A 74 -11.78 1.55 -10.25
N ASN A 75 -12.63 2.01 -11.16
CA ASN A 75 -12.91 3.42 -11.36
C ASN A 75 -14.18 3.89 -10.63
N THR A 76 -14.83 3.01 -9.85
CA THR A 76 -15.99 3.39 -9.06
C THR A 76 -15.59 4.44 -8.01
N SER A 77 -16.35 5.52 -7.96
CA SER A 77 -16.05 6.68 -7.11
C SER A 77 -16.37 6.37 -5.65
N ALA A 78 -15.33 6.26 -4.80
CA ALA A 78 -15.52 6.21 -3.35
C ALA A 78 -16.05 7.54 -2.81
N LYS A 79 -15.72 8.66 -3.47
CA LYS A 79 -16.28 9.98 -3.13
C LYS A 79 -17.80 9.99 -3.28
N GLU A 80 -18.31 9.46 -4.40
CA GLU A 80 -19.75 9.36 -4.63
C GLU A 80 -20.41 8.38 -3.64
N ALA A 81 -19.74 7.26 -3.32
CA ALA A 81 -20.21 6.34 -2.29
C ALA A 81 -20.28 7.03 -0.91
N ASN A 82 -19.30 7.86 -0.54
CA ASN A 82 -19.34 8.67 0.69
C ASN A 82 -20.50 9.67 0.71
N GLU A 83 -20.85 10.24 -0.45
CA GLU A 83 -21.93 11.22 -0.57
C GLU A 83 -23.32 10.58 -0.53
N LYS A 84 -23.46 9.36 -1.08
CA LYS A 84 -24.76 8.70 -1.26
C LYS A 84 -25.06 7.60 -0.24
N LEU A 85 -24.03 6.97 0.31
CA LEU A 85 -24.15 5.85 1.24
C LEU A 85 -23.60 6.26 2.60
N LYS A 86 -24.14 5.65 3.66
CA LYS A 86 -23.58 5.83 5.00
C LYS A 86 -22.21 5.13 5.09
N GLY A 87 -21.30 5.73 5.86
CA GLY A 87 -19.97 5.21 6.12
C GLY A 87 -18.86 5.88 5.33
N GLU A 88 -17.63 5.53 5.69
CA GLU A 88 -16.40 6.02 5.07
C GLU A 88 -15.88 4.96 4.09
N TRP A 89 -16.12 5.20 2.81
CA TRP A 89 -15.80 4.35 1.69
C TRP A 89 -14.41 4.60 1.14
N ARG A 90 -13.69 3.51 0.85
CA ARG A 90 -12.45 3.49 0.05
C ARG A 90 -12.55 2.44 -1.04
N ASN A 91 -12.06 2.74 -2.24
CA ASN A 91 -11.96 1.75 -3.30
C ASN A 91 -10.60 1.06 -3.28
N LEU A 92 -10.63 -0.25 -3.03
CA LEU A 92 -9.45 -1.13 -3.01
C LEU A 92 -9.50 -2.15 -4.16
N SER A 93 -10.29 -1.89 -5.20
CA SER A 93 -10.47 -2.79 -6.34
C SER A 93 -9.19 -2.99 -7.13
N MET A 94 -8.94 -4.24 -7.50
CA MET A 94 -7.71 -4.69 -8.14
C MET A 94 -7.98 -5.09 -9.60
N LEU A 95 -7.19 -4.54 -10.53
CA LEU A 95 -7.28 -4.87 -11.96
C LEU A 95 -7.19 -6.38 -12.19
N GLY A 96 -8.19 -6.93 -12.89
CA GLY A 96 -8.21 -8.33 -13.31
C GLY A 96 -8.08 -9.33 -12.17
N SER A 97 -8.45 -8.95 -10.94
CA SER A 97 -8.29 -9.82 -9.79
C SER A 97 -9.25 -11.00 -9.80
N TYR A 98 -8.79 -12.16 -9.33
CA TYR A 98 -9.64 -13.31 -9.06
C TYR A 98 -10.23 -13.22 -7.64
N PHE A 99 -11.28 -13.99 -7.36
CA PHE A 99 -11.87 -14.06 -6.01
C PHE A 99 -10.87 -14.53 -4.96
N SER A 100 -9.95 -15.38 -5.35
CA SER A 100 -8.90 -15.91 -4.50
C SER A 100 -7.92 -14.81 -4.04
N GLU A 101 -7.50 -13.90 -4.93
CA GLU A 101 -6.71 -12.71 -4.56
C GLU A 101 -7.50 -11.74 -3.68
N ARG A 102 -8.79 -11.52 -3.98
CA ARG A 102 -9.66 -10.68 -3.16
C ARG A 102 -9.87 -11.23 -1.77
N LYS A 103 -9.96 -12.55 -1.63
CA LYS A 103 -10.01 -13.21 -0.32
C LYS A 103 -8.78 -12.87 0.52
N VAL A 104 -7.58 -12.88 -0.05
CA VAL A 104 -6.35 -12.52 0.69
C VAL A 104 -6.40 -11.07 1.18
N LEU A 105 -6.82 -10.14 0.33
CA LEU A 105 -6.98 -8.75 0.72
C LEU A 105 -8.07 -8.57 1.80
N LEU A 106 -9.21 -9.27 1.67
CA LEU A 106 -10.29 -9.25 2.67
C LEU A 106 -9.84 -9.82 4.02
N ASP A 107 -9.17 -10.95 4.02
CA ASP A 107 -8.64 -11.59 5.25
C ASP A 107 -7.69 -10.61 5.97
N TYR A 108 -6.84 -9.91 5.23
CA TYR A 108 -5.97 -8.87 5.81
C TYR A 108 -6.72 -7.63 6.26
N LEU A 109 -7.69 -7.16 5.48
CA LEU A 109 -8.52 -6.00 5.78
C LEU A 109 -9.26 -6.22 7.11
N PHE A 110 -9.95 -7.35 7.26
CA PHE A 110 -10.69 -7.69 8.48
C PHE A 110 -9.80 -7.89 9.70
N LYS A 111 -8.53 -8.28 9.49
CA LYS A 111 -7.56 -8.35 10.59
C LYS A 111 -7.16 -6.96 11.12
N HIS A 112 -7.21 -5.93 10.28
CA HIS A 112 -6.66 -4.61 10.60
C HIS A 112 -7.72 -3.52 10.81
N LYS A 113 -8.93 -3.72 10.31
CA LYS A 113 -10.01 -2.73 10.32
C LYS A 113 -11.35 -3.40 10.62
N ASN A 114 -12.18 -2.70 11.38
CA ASN A 114 -13.58 -3.04 11.55
C ASN A 114 -14.34 -2.51 10.33
N ILE A 115 -14.82 -3.40 9.48
CA ILE A 115 -15.53 -3.07 8.25
C ILE A 115 -17.00 -3.45 8.41
N ASP A 116 -17.87 -2.46 8.22
CA ASP A 116 -19.31 -2.59 8.34
C ASP A 116 -19.96 -2.91 6.98
N ASN A 117 -19.44 -2.35 5.89
CA ASN A 117 -20.04 -2.47 4.56
C ASN A 117 -19.03 -2.78 3.47
N ILE A 118 -19.40 -3.63 2.51
CA ILE A 118 -18.59 -3.94 1.33
C ILE A 118 -19.46 -3.90 0.08
N ILE A 119 -19.08 -3.09 -0.91
CA ILE A 119 -19.56 -3.21 -2.28
C ILE A 119 -18.62 -4.15 -3.00
N TYR A 120 -19.14 -5.30 -3.45
CA TYR A 120 -18.34 -6.37 -4.02
C TYR A 120 -18.81 -6.74 -5.43
N SER A 121 -17.89 -6.87 -6.39
CA SER A 121 -18.24 -7.36 -7.73
C SER A 121 -18.18 -8.88 -7.83
N LEU A 122 -19.22 -9.47 -8.42
CA LEU A 122 -19.25 -10.85 -8.87
C LEU A 122 -18.99 -10.88 -10.37
N ASP A 123 -17.73 -11.06 -10.77
CA ASP A 123 -17.38 -11.02 -12.19
C ASP A 123 -17.61 -12.39 -12.82
N GLY A 124 -18.42 -12.44 -13.88
CA GLY A 124 -18.72 -13.68 -14.60
C GLY A 124 -17.48 -14.45 -15.05
N TYR A 125 -16.43 -13.73 -15.48
CA TYR A 125 -15.16 -14.35 -15.87
C TYR A 125 -14.49 -15.13 -14.71
N SER A 126 -14.46 -14.54 -13.51
CA SER A 126 -13.87 -15.17 -12.32
C SER A 126 -14.73 -16.32 -11.79
N LEU A 127 -16.04 -16.30 -12.06
CA LEU A 127 -16.96 -17.39 -11.71
C LEU A 127 -16.77 -18.62 -12.61
N VAL A 128 -16.60 -18.42 -13.91
CA VAL A 128 -16.45 -19.53 -14.87
C VAL A 128 -15.00 -20.01 -15.01
N ASN A 129 -14.02 -19.17 -14.64
CA ASN A 129 -12.59 -19.52 -14.61
C ASN A 129 -12.01 -19.31 -13.22
N PRO A 130 -12.41 -20.11 -12.21
CA PRO A 130 -11.84 -20.00 -10.88
C PRO A 130 -10.35 -20.33 -10.93
N LYS A 131 -9.52 -19.38 -10.47
CA LYS A 131 -8.12 -19.63 -10.16
C LYS A 131 -7.99 -19.81 -8.66
N ASP A 132 -8.19 -21.04 -8.21
CA ASP A 132 -8.07 -21.39 -6.79
C ASP A 132 -6.60 -21.44 -6.34
N ASN A 133 -5.70 -21.75 -7.28
CA ASN A 133 -4.26 -21.65 -7.10
C ASN A 133 -3.84 -20.18 -7.18
N ILE A 134 -4.06 -19.45 -6.09
CA ILE A 134 -3.31 -18.21 -5.85
C ILE A 134 -1.85 -18.62 -5.85
N ASP A 135 -1.04 -17.97 -6.67
CA ASP A 135 0.40 -18.14 -6.55
C ASP A 135 0.77 -17.83 -5.09
N MET A 136 1.27 -18.83 -4.36
CA MET A 136 1.68 -18.66 -2.96
C MET A 136 2.71 -17.53 -2.82
N SER A 137 3.39 -17.15 -3.90
CA SER A 137 4.22 -15.95 -3.98
C SER A 137 3.42 -14.67 -3.65
N PHE A 138 2.16 -14.54 -4.08
CA PHE A 138 1.29 -13.40 -3.81
C PHE A 138 0.96 -13.28 -2.32
N LYS A 139 0.54 -14.39 -1.69
CA LYS A 139 0.16 -14.44 -0.27
C LYS A 139 1.37 -14.38 0.67
N SER A 140 2.53 -14.89 0.25
CA SER A 140 3.75 -14.85 1.06
C SER A 140 4.48 -13.51 0.99
N PHE A 141 4.26 -12.73 -0.07
CA PHE A 141 4.94 -11.46 -0.29
C PHE A 141 4.09 -10.26 0.14
N TYR A 142 2.77 -10.33 -0.04
CA TYR A 142 1.83 -9.30 0.38
C TYR A 142 1.05 -9.77 1.61
N TYR A 143 0.68 -8.83 2.49
CA TYR A 143 -0.23 -9.06 3.63
C TYR A 143 0.33 -9.87 4.82
N GLN A 144 1.63 -9.73 5.10
CA GLN A 144 2.24 -10.18 6.37
C GLN A 144 2.49 -9.02 7.33
N ASP A 145 2.46 -9.29 8.63
CA ASP A 145 2.77 -8.30 9.68
C ASP A 145 4.27 -8.24 10.01
N SER A 146 5.11 -8.60 9.04
CA SER A 146 6.57 -8.59 9.17
C SER A 146 7.20 -7.54 8.25
N LEU A 147 8.36 -7.01 8.65
CA LEU A 147 9.06 -5.94 7.92
C LEU A 147 9.78 -6.47 6.65
N LEU A 148 10.27 -7.70 6.71
CA LEU A 148 11.16 -8.29 5.70
C LEU A 148 10.53 -8.40 4.29
N PRO A 149 9.26 -8.82 4.12
CA PRO A 149 8.64 -8.89 2.79
C PRO A 149 8.56 -7.52 2.10
N TYR A 150 8.26 -6.46 2.85
CA TYR A 150 8.20 -5.09 2.32
C TYR A 150 9.58 -4.57 1.91
N ILE A 151 10.63 -4.87 2.71
CA ILE A 151 12.00 -4.55 2.30
C ILE A 151 12.37 -5.34 1.03
N LYS A 152 12.04 -6.64 0.97
CA LYS A 152 12.27 -7.48 -0.21
C LYS A 152 11.56 -6.93 -1.44
N PHE A 153 10.36 -6.38 -1.29
CA PHE A 153 9.64 -5.70 -2.36
C PHE A 153 10.43 -4.53 -2.96
N TYR A 154 11.08 -3.73 -2.12
CA TYR A 154 11.89 -2.60 -2.57
C TYR A 154 13.29 -2.95 -3.07
N ILE A 155 13.74 -4.21 -3.00
CA ILE A 155 15.04 -4.60 -3.60
C ILE A 155 15.01 -4.55 -5.14
N ASN A 156 13.83 -4.42 -5.75
CA ASN A 156 13.71 -4.27 -7.21
C ASN A 156 14.52 -3.06 -7.74
N ARG A 157 15.24 -3.27 -8.85
CA ARG A 157 16.02 -2.26 -9.58
C ARG A 157 15.23 -0.97 -9.85
N HIS A 158 13.93 -1.10 -10.10
CA HIS A 158 13.03 0.05 -10.29
C HIS A 158 13.08 1.01 -9.10
N PHE A 159 12.77 0.51 -7.91
CA PHE A 159 12.73 1.34 -6.70
C PHE A 159 14.11 1.84 -6.32
N PHE A 160 15.16 1.04 -6.52
CA PHE A 160 16.54 1.50 -6.33
C PHE A 160 16.82 2.81 -7.09
N PHE A 161 16.42 2.90 -8.37
CA PHE A 161 16.61 4.12 -9.15
C PHE A 161 15.66 5.26 -8.77
N CYS A 162 14.43 4.94 -8.36
CA CYS A 162 13.51 5.93 -7.81
C CYS A 162 14.07 6.59 -6.55
N LEU A 163 14.63 5.78 -5.64
CA LEU A 163 15.29 6.23 -4.42
C LEU A 163 16.55 7.04 -4.73
N LEU A 164 17.41 6.55 -5.63
CA LEU A 164 18.66 7.22 -5.99
C LEU A 164 18.43 8.65 -6.52
N ARG A 165 17.31 8.85 -7.24
CA ARG A 165 16.90 10.17 -7.74
C ARG A 165 15.96 10.92 -6.79
N PHE A 166 15.57 10.29 -5.68
CA PHE A 166 14.52 10.74 -4.78
C PHE A 166 13.28 11.26 -5.54
N SER A 167 12.85 10.50 -6.55
CA SER A 167 11.90 10.99 -7.56
C SER A 167 10.46 10.94 -7.04
N ASN A 168 9.72 12.04 -7.21
CA ASN A 168 8.27 12.08 -6.95
C ASN A 168 7.45 11.89 -8.24
N SER A 169 8.02 11.23 -9.26
CA SER A 169 7.32 10.93 -10.50
C SER A 169 6.18 9.94 -10.27
N LYS A 170 5.17 9.98 -11.14
CA LYS A 170 4.03 9.05 -11.10
C LYS A 170 4.46 7.59 -11.14
N ASP A 171 5.53 7.30 -11.85
CA ASP A 171 6.11 5.97 -11.99
C ASP A 171 6.72 5.44 -10.67
N CYS A 172 7.29 6.34 -9.86
CA CYS A 172 7.94 5.98 -8.60
C CYS A 172 7.00 5.99 -7.40
N VAL A 173 6.13 6.99 -7.27
CA VAL A 173 5.27 7.17 -6.09
C VAL A 173 3.78 7.06 -6.38
N GLY A 174 3.42 6.87 -7.65
CA GLY A 174 2.04 6.78 -8.07
C GLY A 174 1.39 8.14 -8.33
N GLU A 175 0.08 8.11 -8.52
CA GLU A 175 -0.70 9.31 -8.82
C GLU A 175 -1.38 9.85 -7.57
N LYS A 176 -1.70 11.15 -7.58
CA LYS A 176 -2.51 11.73 -6.51
C LYS A 176 -3.85 10.99 -6.41
N PRO A 177 -4.38 10.77 -5.18
CA PRO A 177 -5.64 10.08 -5.01
C PRO A 177 -6.73 10.76 -5.85
N ASN A 178 -7.39 9.95 -6.67
CA ASN A 178 -8.54 10.36 -7.45
C ASN A 178 -9.83 10.09 -6.67
N GLN A 179 -10.98 10.27 -7.34
CA GLN A 179 -12.29 10.01 -6.75
C GLN A 179 -12.48 8.55 -6.30
N ALA A 180 -11.75 7.58 -6.88
CA ALA A 180 -11.83 6.17 -6.50
C ALA A 180 -11.16 5.91 -5.14
N ILE A 181 -9.98 6.49 -4.86
CA ILE A 181 -9.24 6.19 -3.63
C ILE A 181 -9.57 7.15 -2.48
N HIS A 182 -10.31 8.25 -2.76
CA HIS A 182 -10.69 9.33 -1.85
C HIS A 182 -10.05 9.26 -0.45
N THR A 183 -8.90 9.90 -0.29
CA THR A 183 -8.39 10.19 1.05
C THR A 183 -9.06 11.47 1.56
N PRO A 184 -9.56 11.51 2.80
CA PRO A 184 -9.99 12.76 3.41
C PRO A 184 -8.87 13.78 3.28
N LYS A 185 -9.20 15.04 2.99
CA LYS A 185 -8.23 16.13 3.10
C LYS A 185 -7.75 16.15 4.55
N ILE A 186 -6.58 15.57 4.82
CA ILE A 186 -5.90 15.77 6.09
C ILE A 186 -5.66 17.28 6.15
N LYS A 187 -6.37 18.00 7.04
CA LYS A 187 -6.01 19.39 7.37
C LYS A 187 -4.54 19.34 7.73
N ARG A 188 -3.71 19.95 6.90
CA ARG A 188 -2.27 20.11 7.11
C ARG A 188 -2.16 20.97 8.38
N TRP A 189 -2.10 20.33 9.54
CA TRP A 189 -1.97 20.98 10.84
C TRP A 189 -0.52 21.49 10.97
N PHE A 190 -0.23 22.53 10.20
CA PHE A 190 0.79 23.51 10.50
C PHE A 190 0.03 24.81 10.70
N TYR A 191 0.09 25.32 11.93
CA TYR A 191 -0.67 26.43 12.51
C TYR A 191 -2.04 26.06 13.07
N GLY A 192 -2.09 25.99 14.40
CA GLY A 192 -3.31 25.75 15.15
C GLY A 192 -4.29 26.90 15.04
N THR A 193 -5.58 26.55 15.07
CA THR A 193 -6.69 27.29 15.67
C THR A 193 -7.94 26.43 15.52
N GLN A 194 -8.86 26.62 16.46
CA GLN A 194 -9.93 25.72 16.88
C GLN A 194 -10.88 25.24 15.77
N PHE A 195 -11.44 24.05 16.02
CA PHE A 195 -12.44 23.39 15.20
C PHE A 195 -13.83 23.98 15.46
N GLU A 196 -14.50 24.48 14.42
CA GLU A 196 -15.96 24.39 14.33
C GLU A 196 -16.31 23.30 13.31
N TYR A 197 -17.14 22.37 13.77
CA TYR A 197 -17.81 21.36 12.95
C TYR A 197 -19.04 22.01 12.33
N ILE A 198 -19.13 22.05 11.01
CA ILE A 198 -20.41 22.29 10.33
C ILE A 198 -20.95 20.92 9.93
N LYS A 199 -22.17 20.65 10.43
CA LYS A 199 -22.98 19.45 10.20
C LYS A 199 -23.28 19.22 8.72
#